data_AF-A0A9C8G863-F1
#
_entry.id   AF-A0A9C8G863-F1
#
_cell.length_a   1.000
_cell.length_b   1.000
_cell.length_c   1.000
_cell.angle_alpha   90.00
_cell.angle_beta   90.00
_cell.angle_gamma   90.00
#
_symmetry.space_group_name_H-M   'P 1'
#
loop_
_entity.id
_entity.type
_entity.pdbx_description
1 polymer ?
#
loop_
_entity_poly.entity_id
_entity_poly.type
_entity_poly.pdbx_seq_one_letter_code
_entity_poly.pdbx_strand_id
1 'polypeptide(L)'
;MRLCPRCMTDVSAWERESITFGQFIVQRGGWLGLLPSLAALLAWILYWPGRPLYHWLAGFVALSVSLVIFRVLYIKRFYWRERWLASQVYDVRAHSLITTVTTLLALGLLLFVIMYVIYKLHSPPTLAMEEITFIDQMLFSLFYAPSFWAFTAGLTLLAIQAYLDALNERVPQPIFMHTDRLLDVVLRTVIPTLEDRAKLHVRQGPPDVRQAITLEVIKAERLPKDGGIQVLLREGRVTWRSDGNGEFRPSAVERMWNIDADCWGRIRSLSQESLQLG
;
A
#
# COMPACT_ATOMS: atom_id res chain seq x y z
N MET A 1 -4.79 -10.27 -23.52
CA MET A 1 -4.07 -9.95 -22.27
C MET A 1 -3.38 -8.61 -22.45
N ARG A 2 -3.49 -7.70 -21.50
CA ARG A 2 -2.72 -6.45 -21.49
C ARG A 2 -1.61 -6.62 -20.47
N LEU A 3 -0.35 -6.53 -20.92
CA LEU A 3 0.81 -6.62 -20.04
C LEU A 3 1.29 -5.22 -19.72
N CYS A 4 1.75 -5.00 -18.49
CA CYS A 4 2.44 -3.76 -18.12
C CYS A 4 3.72 -3.64 -18.96
N PRO A 5 3.98 -2.52 -19.65
CA PRO A 5 5.17 -2.37 -20.50
C PRO A 5 6.48 -2.45 -19.70
N ARG A 6 6.42 -2.20 -18.38
CA ARG A 6 7.60 -2.15 -17.53
C ARG A 6 7.97 -3.50 -16.92
N CYS A 7 6.98 -4.21 -16.37
CA CYS A 7 7.22 -5.45 -15.62
C CYS A 7 6.61 -6.69 -16.25
N MET A 8 5.93 -6.54 -17.40
CA MET A 8 5.24 -7.62 -18.10
C MET A 8 4.19 -8.38 -17.25
N THR A 9 3.82 -7.85 -16.08
CA THR A 9 2.72 -8.40 -15.28
C THR A 9 1.40 -8.17 -16.00
N ASP A 10 0.54 -9.18 -16.02
CA ASP A 10 -0.82 -9.07 -16.55
C ASP A 10 -1.64 -8.08 -15.73
N VAL A 11 -2.02 -6.97 -16.35
CA VAL A 11 -2.86 -5.93 -15.73
C VAL A 11 -4.35 -6.22 -15.90
N SER A 12 -4.74 -7.23 -16.69
CA SER A 12 -6.14 -7.58 -16.90
C SER A 12 -6.83 -8.09 -15.62
N ALA A 13 -6.07 -8.66 -14.68
CA ALA A 13 -6.57 -9.03 -13.37
C ALA A 13 -6.98 -7.81 -12.54
N TRP A 14 -6.20 -6.72 -12.65
CA TRP A 14 -6.48 -5.45 -11.97
C TRP A 14 -7.65 -4.70 -12.60
N GLU A 15 -7.76 -4.71 -13.93
CA GLU A 15 -8.90 -4.12 -14.64
C GLU A 15 -10.21 -4.79 -14.21
N ARG A 16 -10.22 -6.13 -14.03
CA ARG A 16 -11.38 -6.89 -13.58
C ARG A 16 -11.79 -6.62 -12.13
N GLU A 17 -10.86 -6.20 -11.28
CA GLU A 17 -11.11 -5.90 -9.86
C GLU A 17 -11.34 -4.39 -9.61
N SER A 18 -11.56 -3.61 -10.68
CA SER A 18 -11.97 -2.19 -10.60
C SER A 18 -13.44 -2.06 -10.17
N ILE A 19 -13.76 -2.55 -8.98
CA ILE A 19 -15.12 -2.47 -8.45
C ILE A 19 -15.49 -1.03 -8.11
N THR A 20 -16.73 -0.67 -8.41
CA THR A 20 -17.32 0.61 -8.00
C THR A 20 -17.71 0.58 -6.52
N PHE A 21 -17.96 1.76 -5.94
CA PHE A 21 -18.36 1.88 -4.53
C PHE A 21 -19.63 1.09 -4.21
N GLY A 22 -20.63 1.13 -5.08
CA GLY A 22 -21.87 0.36 -4.92
C GLY A 22 -21.63 -1.15 -4.97
N GLN A 23 -20.77 -1.60 -5.89
CA GLN A 23 -20.41 -3.02 -5.97
C GLN A 23 -19.67 -3.49 -4.72
N PHE A 24 -18.79 -2.67 -4.15
CA PHE A 24 -18.13 -3.00 -2.88
C PHE A 24 -19.15 -3.21 -1.75
N ILE A 25 -20.15 -2.33 -1.64
CA ILE A 25 -21.21 -2.43 -0.63
C ILE A 25 -21.99 -3.74 -0.78
N VAL A 26 -22.48 -4.02 -2.00
CA VAL A 26 -23.41 -5.13 -2.26
C VAL A 26 -22.69 -6.48 -2.34
N GLN A 27 -21.55 -6.54 -3.04
CA GLN A 27 -20.93 -7.82 -3.43
C GLN A 27 -19.76 -8.23 -2.54
N ARG A 28 -19.12 -7.29 -1.83
CA ARG A 28 -17.88 -7.54 -1.07
C ARG A 28 -18.03 -7.30 0.43
N GLY A 29 -19.27 -7.30 0.94
CA GLY A 29 -19.53 -7.17 2.37
C GLY A 29 -19.38 -5.75 2.92
N GLY A 30 -19.24 -4.73 2.05
CA GLY A 30 -19.15 -3.34 2.49
C GLY A 30 -20.39 -2.85 3.25
N TRP A 31 -21.53 -3.51 3.10
CA TRP A 31 -22.73 -3.26 3.89
C TRP A 31 -22.52 -3.41 5.41
N LEU A 32 -21.57 -4.23 5.85
CA LEU A 32 -21.21 -4.36 7.28
C LEU A 32 -20.73 -3.04 7.87
N GLY A 33 -19.95 -2.26 7.11
CA GLY A 33 -19.49 -0.93 7.53
C GLY A 33 -20.61 0.11 7.59
N LEU A 34 -21.74 -0.14 6.91
CA LEU A 34 -22.91 0.74 6.94
C LEU A 34 -23.87 0.44 8.11
N LEU A 35 -23.75 -0.73 8.76
CA LEU A 35 -24.62 -1.13 9.87
C LEU A 35 -24.67 -0.09 11.00
N PRO A 36 -23.56 0.50 11.47
CA PRO A 36 -23.64 1.51 12.52
C PRO A 36 -24.34 2.78 12.04
N SER A 37 -24.16 3.16 10.77
CA SER A 37 -24.89 4.31 10.19
C SER A 37 -26.39 4.04 10.11
N LEU A 38 -26.80 2.84 9.71
CA LEU A 38 -28.20 2.41 9.72
C LEU A 38 -28.77 2.38 11.14
N ALA A 39 -28.01 1.87 12.11
CA ALA A 39 -28.40 1.87 13.51
C ALA A 39 -28.54 3.29 14.08
N ALA A 40 -27.62 4.20 13.72
CA ALA A 40 -27.72 5.62 14.09
C ALA A 40 -28.96 6.27 13.47
N LEU A 41 -29.26 5.98 12.20
CA LEU A 41 -30.47 6.47 11.52
C LEU A 41 -31.76 5.93 12.18
N LEU A 42 -31.79 4.64 12.51
CA LEU A 42 -32.93 4.03 13.20
C LEU A 42 -33.12 4.63 14.59
N ALA A 43 -32.05 4.78 15.37
CA ALA A 43 -32.09 5.49 16.64
C ALA A 43 -32.60 6.91 16.45
N TRP A 44 -32.10 7.61 15.43
CA TRP A 44 -32.52 8.97 15.14
C TRP A 44 -34.02 9.08 14.87
N ILE A 45 -34.59 8.19 14.05
CA ILE A 45 -36.03 8.14 13.74
C ILE A 45 -36.85 7.77 14.99
N LEU A 46 -36.43 6.74 15.74
CA LEU A 46 -37.19 6.22 16.89
C LEU A 46 -37.16 7.15 18.10
N TYR A 47 -36.10 7.95 18.26
CA TYR A 47 -35.94 8.90 19.36
C TYR A 47 -36.26 10.34 18.96
N TRP A 48 -36.72 10.58 17.72
CA TRP A 48 -36.98 11.93 17.16
C TRP A 48 -38.05 12.73 17.92
N PRO A 49 -39.04 12.13 18.61
CA PRO A 49 -39.88 12.87 19.54
C PRO A 49 -39.86 12.25 20.94
N GLY A 50 -39.14 12.86 21.87
CA GLY A 50 -39.50 12.76 23.30
C GLY A 50 -38.60 11.93 24.20
N ARG A 51 -37.32 11.69 23.85
CA ARG A 51 -36.35 11.18 24.83
C ARG A 51 -35.42 12.28 25.33
N PRO A 52 -35.42 12.57 26.64
CA PRO A 52 -34.84 13.80 27.16
C PRO A 52 -33.30 13.84 27.13
N LEU A 53 -32.62 12.68 27.04
CA LEU A 53 -31.16 12.58 26.90
C LEU A 53 -30.65 12.66 25.46
N TYR A 54 -31.51 12.44 24.46
CA TYR A 54 -31.09 12.33 23.08
C TYR A 54 -31.27 13.67 22.35
N HIS A 55 -30.15 14.27 21.93
CA HIS A 55 -30.17 15.46 21.08
C HIS A 55 -30.08 15.07 19.60
N TRP A 56 -31.01 15.55 18.78
CA TRP A 56 -31.10 15.24 17.34
C TRP A 56 -29.81 15.53 16.57
N LEU A 57 -29.09 16.60 16.96
CA LEU A 57 -27.80 16.97 16.36
C LEU A 57 -26.74 15.88 16.56
N ALA A 58 -26.75 15.17 17.69
CA ALA A 58 -25.81 14.09 17.96
C ALA A 58 -26.04 12.90 17.02
N GLY A 59 -27.30 12.58 16.72
CA GLY A 59 -27.68 11.62 15.69
C GLY A 59 -27.18 11.99 14.30
N PHE A 60 -27.45 13.23 13.90
CA PHE A 60 -27.01 13.76 12.61
C PHE A 60 -25.49 13.73 12.45
N VAL A 61 -24.75 14.15 13.49
CA VAL A 61 -23.28 14.13 13.52
C VAL A 61 -22.74 12.70 13.51
N ALA A 62 -23.32 11.79 14.29
CA ALA A 62 -22.96 10.37 14.30
C ALA A 62 -23.11 9.76 12.90
N LEU A 63 -24.25 9.99 12.24
CA LEU A 63 -24.54 9.51 10.90
C LEU A 63 -23.57 10.08 9.85
N SER A 64 -23.45 11.41 9.80
CA SER A 64 -22.68 12.12 8.76
C SER A 64 -21.20 11.76 8.80
N VAL A 65 -20.60 11.76 10.00
CA VAL A 65 -19.18 11.43 10.16
C VAL A 65 -18.93 9.94 9.92
N SER A 66 -19.84 9.04 10.32
CA SER A 66 -19.73 7.61 10.00
C SER A 66 -19.69 7.37 8.49
N LEU A 67 -20.56 8.02 7.72
CA LEU A 67 -20.57 7.92 6.26
C LEU A 67 -19.28 8.47 5.63
N VAL A 68 -18.72 9.57 6.18
CA VAL A 68 -17.43 10.10 5.74
C VAL A 68 -16.29 9.11 6.03
N ILE A 69 -16.23 8.55 7.24
CA ILE A 69 -15.24 7.53 7.63
C ILE A 69 -15.32 6.32 6.69
N PHE A 70 -16.53 5.80 6.46
CA PHE A 70 -16.78 4.69 5.55
C PHE A 70 -16.21 4.98 4.15
N ARG A 71 -16.53 6.15 3.60
CA ARG A 71 -16.05 6.57 2.27
C ARG A 71 -14.53 6.74 2.21
N VAL A 72 -13.93 7.37 3.22
CA VAL A 72 -12.48 7.58 3.28
C VAL A 72 -11.75 6.24 3.35
N LEU A 73 -12.21 5.32 4.19
CA LEU A 73 -11.62 3.99 4.31
C LEU A 73 -11.76 3.19 3.01
N TYR A 74 -12.91 3.27 2.34
CA TYR A 74 -13.10 2.67 1.02
C TYR A 74 -12.11 3.21 -0.04
N ILE A 75 -11.93 4.52 -0.11
CA ILE A 75 -10.97 5.14 -1.04
C ILE A 75 -9.55 4.66 -0.73
N LYS A 76 -9.21 4.54 0.55
CA LYS A 76 -7.90 4.09 1.03
C LYS A 76 -7.77 2.55 1.09
N ARG A 77 -8.71 1.76 0.56
CA ARG A 77 -8.66 0.28 0.67
C ARG A 77 -7.36 -0.33 0.15
N PHE A 78 -6.84 0.13 -0.98
CA PHE A 78 -5.59 -0.41 -1.56
C PHE A 78 -4.34 0.06 -0.81
N TYR A 79 -4.40 1.21 -0.15
CA TYR A 79 -3.30 1.70 0.68
C TYR A 79 -2.96 0.72 1.81
N TRP A 80 -3.98 0.11 2.42
CA TRP A 80 -3.79 -0.89 3.47
C TRP A 80 -3.06 -2.13 2.96
N ARG A 81 -3.39 -2.59 1.75
CA ARG A 81 -2.70 -3.71 1.10
C ARG A 81 -1.25 -3.39 0.81
N GLU A 82 -1.00 -2.24 0.17
CA GLU A 82 0.37 -1.81 -0.17
C GLU A 82 1.22 -1.68 1.08
N ARG A 83 0.69 -1.10 2.15
CA ARG A 83 1.41 -0.93 3.42
C ARG A 83 1.70 -2.27 4.10
N TRP A 84 0.76 -3.22 4.06
CA TRP A 84 0.96 -4.57 4.58
C TRP A 84 2.04 -5.33 3.78
N LEU A 85 1.95 -5.31 2.44
CA LEU A 85 2.95 -5.93 1.57
C LEU A 85 4.33 -5.30 1.74
N ALA A 86 4.39 -3.96 1.82
CA ALA A 86 5.62 -3.22 2.07
C ALA A 86 6.33 -3.68 3.35
N SER A 87 5.57 -3.89 4.43
CA SER A 87 6.13 -4.33 5.71
C SER A 87 6.71 -5.75 5.72
N GLN A 88 6.40 -6.56 4.72
CA GLN A 88 7.01 -7.88 4.56
C GLN A 88 8.40 -7.81 3.91
N VAL A 89 8.68 -6.72 3.18
CA VAL A 89 9.86 -6.63 2.32
C VAL A 89 10.90 -5.65 2.86
N TYR A 90 10.46 -4.59 3.55
CA TYR A 90 11.35 -3.59 4.11
C TYR A 90 10.81 -3.06 5.44
N ASP A 91 11.70 -2.44 6.22
CA ASP A 91 11.50 -2.11 7.64
C ASP A 91 10.55 -0.91 7.82
N VAL A 92 9.28 -1.13 7.47
CA VAL A 92 8.17 -0.23 7.73
C VAL A 92 7.47 -0.75 8.97
N ARG A 93 7.36 0.10 9.99
CA ARG A 93 6.50 -0.17 11.15
C ARG A 93 5.05 -0.34 10.67
N ALA A 94 4.66 -1.59 10.42
CA ALA A 94 3.30 -1.95 10.08
C ALA A 94 2.46 -1.94 11.34
N HIS A 95 1.45 -1.08 11.35
CA HIS A 95 0.33 -1.27 12.24
C HIS A 95 -0.51 -2.39 11.63
N SER A 96 -0.62 -3.51 12.33
CA SER A 96 -1.45 -4.62 11.91
C SER A 96 -2.89 -4.14 11.72
N LEU A 97 -3.46 -4.41 10.55
CA LEU A 97 -4.84 -4.07 10.22
C LEU A 97 -5.79 -4.75 11.21
N ILE A 98 -5.52 -6.02 11.55
CA ILE A 98 -6.26 -6.78 12.57
C ILE A 98 -6.21 -6.08 13.93
N THR A 99 -5.04 -5.63 14.37
CA THR A 99 -4.91 -4.88 15.64
C THR A 99 -5.66 -3.55 15.61
N THR A 100 -5.73 -2.89 14.44
CA THR A 100 -6.51 -1.65 14.27
C THR A 100 -8.01 -1.94 14.33
N VAL A 101 -8.47 -3.03 13.71
CA VAL A 101 -9.86 -3.49 13.78
C VAL A 101 -10.25 -3.81 15.22
N THR A 102 -9.46 -4.62 15.92
CA THR A 102 -9.78 -5.05 17.29
C THR A 102 -9.80 -3.87 18.26
N THR A 103 -8.86 -2.94 18.15
CA THR A 103 -8.83 -1.74 19.01
C THR A 103 -10.03 -0.83 18.76
N LEU A 104 -10.43 -0.61 17.50
CA LEU A 104 -11.60 0.20 17.16
C LEU A 104 -12.92 -0.44 17.62
N LEU A 105 -13.08 -1.76 17.44
CA LEU A 105 -14.28 -2.46 17.90
C LEU A 105 -14.35 -2.50 19.43
N ALA A 106 -13.23 -2.74 20.12
CA ALA A 106 -13.17 -2.71 21.57
C ALA A 106 -13.46 -1.31 22.12
N LEU A 107 -12.92 -0.26 21.49
CA LEU A 107 -13.20 1.13 21.83
C LEU A 107 -14.69 1.46 21.61
N GLY A 108 -15.25 1.08 20.46
CA GLY A 108 -16.68 1.26 20.18
C GLY A 108 -17.57 0.60 21.23
N LEU A 109 -17.25 -0.64 21.62
CA LEU A 109 -17.97 -1.36 22.67
C LEU A 109 -17.84 -0.68 24.04
N LEU A 110 -16.64 -0.27 24.42
CA LEU A 110 -16.40 0.45 25.68
C LEU A 110 -17.22 1.74 25.74
N LEU A 111 -17.17 2.56 24.68
CA LEU A 111 -17.93 3.81 24.60
C LEU A 111 -19.44 3.55 24.64
N PHE A 112 -19.91 2.48 23.98
CA PHE A 112 -21.32 2.08 24.00
C PHE A 112 -21.77 1.65 25.41
N VAL A 113 -20.96 0.90 26.15
CA VAL A 113 -21.24 0.52 27.53
C VAL A 113 -21.31 1.76 28.44
N ILE A 114 -20.34 2.68 28.32
CA ILE A 114 -20.35 3.95 29.08
C ILE A 114 -21.62 4.74 28.77
N MET A 115 -21.96 4.89 27.49
CA MET A 115 -23.18 5.56 27.03
C MET A 115 -24.44 4.89 27.62
N TYR A 116 -24.51 3.56 27.64
CA TYR A 116 -25.63 2.83 28.23
C TYR A 116 -25.76 3.04 29.74
N VAL A 117 -24.63 3.06 30.46
CA VAL A 117 -24.61 3.37 31.90
C VAL A 117 -25.11 4.80 32.16
N ILE A 118 -24.62 5.79 31.41
CA ILE A 118 -25.10 7.18 31.51
C ILE A 118 -26.60 7.23 31.26
N TYR A 119 -27.07 6.57 30.21
CA TYR A 119 -28.48 6.49 29.87
C TYR A 119 -29.31 5.91 31.02
N LYS A 120 -28.87 4.81 31.64
CA LYS A 120 -29.58 4.17 32.75
C LYS A 120 -29.58 5.00 34.03
N LEU A 121 -28.48 5.69 34.32
CA LEU A 121 -28.38 6.57 35.49
C LEU A 121 -29.28 7.81 35.37
N HIS A 122 -29.44 8.35 34.15
CA HIS A 122 -30.15 9.61 33.91
C HIS A 122 -31.55 9.42 33.28
N SER A 123 -32.00 8.18 33.05
CA SER A 123 -33.37 7.89 32.59
C SER A 123 -34.24 7.52 33.79
N PRO A 124 -34.90 8.47 34.47
CA PRO A 124 -35.80 8.15 35.56
C PRO A 124 -36.99 7.30 35.06
N PRO A 125 -37.51 6.37 35.88
CA PRO A 125 -38.71 5.61 35.57
C PRO A 125 -39.94 6.53 35.55
N THR A 126 -40.28 7.02 34.35
CA THR A 126 -41.62 7.37 33.84
C THR A 126 -42.51 8.40 34.55
N LEU A 127 -42.19 8.99 35.71
CA LEU A 127 -43.17 9.86 36.42
C LEU A 127 -42.66 11.24 36.86
N ALA A 128 -41.35 11.49 36.89
CA ALA A 128 -40.80 12.82 37.11
C ALA A 128 -39.99 13.19 35.88
N MET A 129 -40.55 14.06 35.04
CA MET A 129 -39.83 14.73 33.96
C MET A 129 -38.93 15.79 34.61
N GLU A 130 -37.96 15.34 35.41
CA GLU A 130 -36.92 16.18 35.99
C GLU A 130 -36.13 16.82 34.84
N GLU A 131 -35.77 18.10 34.97
CA GLU A 131 -35.14 18.87 33.91
C GLU A 131 -33.79 18.26 33.54
N ILE A 132 -33.76 17.41 32.51
CA ILE A 132 -32.51 16.92 31.95
C ILE A 132 -31.73 18.11 31.44
N THR A 133 -30.54 18.31 32.01
CA THR A 133 -29.73 19.47 31.69
C THR A 133 -29.08 19.29 30.32
N PHE A 134 -28.76 20.40 29.67
CA PHE A 134 -27.96 20.38 28.43
C PHE A 134 -26.62 19.64 28.61
N ILE A 135 -26.05 19.68 29.83
CA ILE A 135 -24.79 19.00 30.16
C ILE A 135 -24.94 17.48 30.04
N ASP A 136 -26.06 16.91 30.49
CA ASP A 136 -26.33 15.48 30.40
C ASP A 136 -26.46 15.02 28.94
N GLN A 137 -27.12 15.83 28.11
CA GLN A 137 -27.23 15.60 26.67
C GLN A 137 -25.87 15.69 25.98
N MET A 138 -25.03 16.66 26.36
CA MET A 138 -23.69 16.82 25.81
C MET A 138 -22.79 15.65 26.21
N LEU A 139 -22.84 15.22 27.48
CA LEU A 139 -22.09 14.08 27.98
C LEU A 139 -22.52 12.78 27.30
N PHE A 140 -23.82 12.54 27.16
CA PHE A 140 -24.35 11.41 26.41
C PHE A 140 -23.86 11.42 24.96
N SER A 141 -23.93 12.59 24.30
CA SER A 141 -23.53 12.77 22.90
C SER A 141 -22.03 12.52 22.68
N LEU A 142 -21.19 12.88 23.67
CA LEU A 142 -19.74 12.69 23.64
C LEU A 142 -19.33 11.21 23.55
N PHE A 143 -20.12 10.29 24.10
CA PHE A 143 -19.87 8.86 23.99
C PHE A 143 -20.68 8.21 22.86
N TYR A 144 -21.91 8.70 22.64
CA TYR A 144 -22.80 8.21 21.59
C TYR A 144 -22.12 8.30 20.21
N ALA A 145 -21.79 9.49 19.72
CA ALA A 145 -21.32 9.64 18.34
C ALA A 145 -19.99 8.91 18.08
N PRO A 146 -18.96 9.01 18.94
CA PRO A 146 -17.70 8.29 18.74
C PRO A 146 -17.83 6.77 18.78
N SER A 147 -18.81 6.21 19.52
CA SER A 147 -19.06 4.77 19.49
C SER A 147 -19.45 4.30 18.08
N PHE A 148 -20.34 5.02 17.39
CA PHE A 148 -20.74 4.74 16.02
C PHE A 148 -19.57 4.92 15.04
N TRP A 149 -18.74 5.94 15.24
CA TRP A 149 -17.55 6.17 14.40
C TRP A 149 -16.56 5.02 14.53
N ALA A 150 -16.29 4.58 15.75
CA ALA A 150 -15.37 3.47 16.05
C ALA A 150 -15.89 2.15 15.46
N PHE A 151 -17.18 1.84 15.65
CA PHE A 151 -17.80 0.67 15.00
C PHE A 151 -17.77 0.75 13.48
N THR A 152 -18.07 1.92 12.90
CA THR A 152 -18.04 2.11 11.44
C THR A 152 -16.63 1.87 10.93
N ALA A 153 -15.61 2.46 11.56
CA ALA A 153 -14.23 2.29 11.17
C ALA A 153 -13.80 0.81 11.30
N GLY A 154 -14.08 0.17 12.43
CA GLY A 154 -13.72 -1.23 12.69
C GLY A 154 -14.37 -2.22 11.72
N LEU A 155 -15.69 -2.11 11.51
CA LEU A 155 -16.43 -2.99 10.59
C LEU A 155 -16.05 -2.74 9.13
N THR A 156 -15.79 -1.49 8.74
CA THR A 156 -15.33 -1.18 7.38
C THR A 156 -13.94 -1.75 7.14
N LEU A 157 -13.02 -1.60 8.10
CA LEU A 157 -11.69 -2.19 8.02
C LEU A 157 -11.74 -3.72 7.98
N LEU A 158 -12.66 -4.35 8.72
CA LEU A 158 -12.88 -5.80 8.65
C LEU A 158 -13.36 -6.24 7.27
N ALA A 159 -14.31 -5.50 6.67
CA ALA A 159 -14.75 -5.75 5.30
C ALA A 159 -13.62 -5.54 4.27
N ILE A 160 -12.79 -4.50 4.47
CA ILE A 160 -11.59 -4.26 3.64
C ILE A 160 -10.60 -5.41 3.80
N GLN A 161 -10.32 -5.88 5.02
CA GLN A 161 -9.43 -7.03 5.28
C GLN A 161 -9.89 -8.25 4.47
N ALA A 162 -11.14 -8.66 4.62
CA ALA A 162 -11.69 -9.79 3.88
C ALA A 162 -11.64 -9.59 2.35
N TYR A 163 -11.89 -8.37 1.87
CA TYR A 163 -11.75 -8.02 0.46
C TYR A 163 -10.30 -8.13 -0.01
N LEU A 164 -9.33 -7.66 0.78
CA LEU A 164 -7.90 -7.70 0.44
C LEU A 164 -7.35 -9.13 0.46
N ASP A 165 -7.81 -9.97 1.39
CA ASP A 165 -7.44 -11.38 1.46
C ASP A 165 -7.89 -12.11 0.18
N ALA A 166 -9.15 -11.92 -0.22
CA ALA A 166 -9.66 -12.46 -1.49
C ALA A 166 -8.97 -11.86 -2.74
N LEU A 167 -8.54 -10.59 -2.66
CA LEU A 167 -7.80 -9.94 -3.75
C LEU A 167 -6.39 -10.51 -3.90
N ASN A 168 -5.72 -10.84 -2.79
CA ASN A 168 -4.38 -11.41 -2.79
C ASN A 168 -4.32 -12.78 -3.49
N GLU A 169 -5.42 -13.54 -3.48
CA GLU A 169 -5.53 -14.82 -4.19
C GLU A 169 -5.70 -14.66 -5.70
N ARG A 170 -6.30 -13.55 -6.15
CA ARG A 170 -6.74 -13.36 -7.55
C ARG A 170 -5.83 -12.46 -8.37
N VAL A 171 -5.09 -11.58 -7.70
CA VAL A 171 -4.34 -10.50 -8.34
C VAL A 171 -2.85 -10.71 -8.11
N PRO A 172 -2.01 -10.57 -9.16
CA PRO A 172 -0.58 -10.72 -9.00
C PRO A 172 -0.02 -9.75 -7.96
N GLN A 173 0.96 -10.23 -7.20
CA GLN A 173 1.69 -9.42 -6.25
C GLN A 173 2.48 -8.31 -6.99
N PRO A 174 2.65 -7.14 -6.36
CA PRO A 174 3.40 -6.04 -6.96
C PRO A 174 4.89 -6.43 -7.13
N ILE A 175 5.57 -5.76 -8.07
CA ILE A 175 6.97 -6.08 -8.46
C ILE A 175 7.90 -6.09 -7.24
N PHE A 176 7.70 -5.14 -6.32
CA PHE A 176 8.52 -5.03 -5.12
C PHE A 176 8.42 -6.25 -4.20
N MET A 177 7.44 -7.16 -4.35
CA MET A 177 7.39 -8.37 -3.53
C MET A 177 8.42 -9.43 -3.96
N HIS A 178 8.90 -9.38 -5.21
CA HIS A 178 9.78 -10.41 -5.76
C HIS A 178 11.09 -9.80 -6.22
N THR A 179 12.19 -10.14 -5.55
CA THR A 179 13.54 -9.67 -5.90
C THR A 179 13.90 -10.03 -7.34
N ASP A 180 13.54 -11.24 -7.82
CA ASP A 180 13.84 -11.67 -9.19
C ASP A 180 13.12 -10.83 -10.25
N ARG A 181 11.84 -10.49 -10.01
CA ARG A 181 11.08 -9.63 -10.93
C ARG A 181 11.61 -8.20 -10.91
N LEU A 182 11.98 -7.71 -9.74
CA LEU A 182 12.58 -6.39 -9.60
C LEU A 182 13.94 -6.32 -10.32
N LEU A 183 14.76 -7.36 -10.19
CA LEU A 183 16.03 -7.52 -10.89
C LEU A 183 15.82 -7.55 -12.41
N ASP A 184 14.87 -8.33 -12.93
CA ASP A 184 14.57 -8.38 -14.37
C ASP A 184 14.19 -6.99 -14.92
N VAL A 185 13.35 -6.25 -14.20
CA VAL A 185 12.99 -4.87 -14.58
C VAL A 185 14.20 -3.94 -14.61
N VAL A 186 15.08 -4.05 -13.60
CA VAL A 186 16.31 -3.24 -13.52
C VAL A 186 17.25 -3.60 -14.67
N LEU A 187 17.51 -4.87 -14.92
CA LEU A 187 18.41 -5.33 -15.99
C LEU A 187 17.89 -4.92 -17.38
N ARG A 188 16.60 -5.08 -17.65
CA ARG A 188 15.99 -4.62 -18.92
C ARG A 188 16.14 -3.12 -19.15
N THR A 189 16.24 -2.34 -18.08
CA THR A 189 16.46 -0.89 -18.16
C THR A 189 17.94 -0.55 -18.35
N VAL A 190 18.84 -1.27 -17.66
CA VAL A 190 20.27 -0.97 -17.65
C VAL A 190 21.00 -1.52 -18.87
N ILE A 191 20.70 -2.74 -19.32
CA ILE A 191 21.42 -3.42 -20.41
C ILE A 191 21.46 -2.55 -21.69
N PRO A 192 20.32 -2.02 -22.20
CA PRO A 192 20.36 -1.16 -23.39
C PRO A 192 21.20 0.10 -23.18
N THR A 193 21.15 0.67 -21.97
CA THR A 193 21.93 1.86 -21.60
C THR A 193 23.43 1.58 -21.63
N LEU A 194 23.87 0.41 -21.17
CA LEU A 194 25.27 -0.02 -21.20
C LEU A 194 25.73 -0.37 -22.62
N GLU A 195 24.88 -1.03 -23.40
CA GLU A 195 25.15 -1.34 -24.81
C GLU A 195 25.31 -0.08 -25.67
N ASP A 196 24.46 0.94 -25.46
CA ASP A 196 24.57 2.19 -26.21
C ASP A 196 25.82 2.99 -25.81
N ARG A 197 26.18 2.99 -24.51
CA ARG A 197 27.49 3.50 -24.07
C ARG A 197 28.65 2.72 -24.68
N ALA A 198 28.48 1.41 -24.90
CA ALA A 198 29.47 0.58 -25.59
C ALA A 198 29.69 1.05 -27.02
N LYS A 199 28.61 1.19 -27.80
CA LYS A 199 28.65 1.61 -29.20
C LYS A 199 29.31 2.98 -29.37
N LEU A 200 29.10 3.90 -28.43
CA LEU A 200 29.76 5.21 -28.40
C LEU A 200 31.29 5.11 -28.28
N HIS A 201 31.82 4.15 -27.51
CA HIS A 201 33.27 3.94 -27.38
C HIS A 201 33.85 3.14 -28.56
N VAL A 202 33.04 2.30 -29.22
CA VAL A 202 33.49 1.43 -30.34
C VAL A 202 33.71 2.20 -31.64
N ARG A 203 33.16 3.41 -31.81
CA ARG A 203 33.42 4.26 -32.98
C ARG A 203 34.90 4.62 -33.22
N GLN A 204 35.80 4.27 -32.30
CA GLN A 204 37.24 4.49 -32.40
C GLN A 204 38.05 3.23 -32.80
N GLY A 205 37.41 2.10 -33.11
CA GLY A 205 38.06 0.83 -33.49
C GLY A 205 37.82 0.40 -34.94
N PRO A 206 38.58 -0.58 -35.47
CA PRO A 206 38.41 -1.09 -36.83
C PRO A 206 37.02 -1.71 -37.05
N PRO A 207 36.41 -1.53 -38.24
CA PRO A 207 34.98 -1.76 -38.48
C PRO A 207 34.51 -3.24 -38.47
N ASP A 208 35.41 -4.22 -38.45
CA ASP A 208 35.05 -5.62 -38.74
C ASP A 208 35.04 -6.59 -37.55
N VAL A 209 35.31 -6.15 -36.32
CA VAL A 209 35.30 -7.06 -35.16
C VAL A 209 34.06 -6.85 -34.30
N ARG A 210 33.09 -7.78 -34.40
CA ARG A 210 31.95 -7.86 -33.47
C ARG A 210 32.46 -8.11 -32.06
N GLN A 211 32.47 -7.08 -31.22
CA GLN A 211 32.77 -7.23 -29.80
C GLN A 211 31.59 -7.92 -29.12
N ALA A 212 31.82 -9.12 -28.59
CA ALA A 212 30.89 -9.75 -27.67
C ALA A 212 31.00 -9.06 -26.30
N ILE A 213 29.88 -8.50 -25.83
CA ILE A 213 29.75 -8.00 -24.46
C ILE A 213 29.13 -9.13 -23.66
N THR A 214 29.80 -9.58 -22.60
CA THR A 214 29.22 -10.51 -21.63
C THR A 214 28.81 -9.72 -20.38
N LEU A 215 27.55 -9.89 -19.96
CA LEU A 215 27.02 -9.27 -18.74
C LEU A 215 26.65 -10.38 -17.76
N GLU A 216 27.23 -10.33 -16.57
CA GLU A 216 27.03 -11.31 -15.50
C GLU A 216 26.57 -10.59 -14.23
N VAL A 217 25.51 -11.09 -13.59
CA VAL A 217 25.04 -10.56 -12.31
C VAL A 217 25.86 -11.22 -11.19
N ILE A 218 26.74 -10.46 -10.56
CA ILE A 218 27.60 -10.95 -9.48
C ILE A 218 26.85 -10.96 -8.15
N LYS A 219 26.06 -9.92 -7.90
CA LYS A 219 25.30 -9.77 -6.66
C LYS A 219 24.00 -9.03 -6.92
N ALA A 220 22.92 -9.47 -6.29
CA ALA A 220 21.65 -8.75 -6.24
C ALA A 220 21.13 -8.82 -4.81
N GLU A 221 21.09 -7.68 -4.11
CA GLU A 221 20.71 -7.61 -2.70
C GLU A 221 19.56 -6.62 -2.50
N ARG A 222 18.62 -6.99 -1.63
CA ARG A 222 17.49 -6.15 -1.29
C ARG A 222 17.86 -5.13 -0.22
N LEU A 223 17.51 -3.87 -0.43
CA LEU A 223 17.74 -2.82 0.56
C LEU A 223 16.61 -2.82 1.61
N PRO A 224 16.91 -3.04 2.90
CA PRO A 224 15.89 -3.15 3.95
C PRO A 224 15.21 -1.82 4.29
N LYS A 225 15.80 -0.68 3.90
CA LYS A 225 15.30 0.65 4.26
C LYS A 225 14.07 1.08 3.46
N ASP A 226 14.07 0.77 2.17
CA ASP A 226 13.06 1.25 1.23
C ASP A 226 12.56 0.18 0.25
N GLY A 227 13.04 -1.05 0.42
CA GLY A 227 12.73 -2.15 -0.48
C GLY A 227 13.34 -1.94 -1.86
N GLY A 228 14.38 -1.11 -2.03
CA GLY A 228 15.15 -1.05 -3.26
C GLY A 228 15.93 -2.34 -3.53
N ILE A 229 16.66 -2.37 -4.65
CA ILE A 229 17.61 -3.42 -4.98
C ILE A 229 18.94 -2.80 -5.36
N GLN A 230 20.01 -3.36 -4.81
CA GLN A 230 21.37 -3.08 -5.24
C GLN A 230 21.86 -4.25 -6.08
N VAL A 231 22.34 -3.95 -7.30
CA VAL A 231 22.83 -4.95 -8.24
C VAL A 231 24.25 -4.64 -8.63
N LEU A 232 25.13 -5.63 -8.49
CA LEU A 232 26.51 -5.59 -8.96
C LEU A 232 26.59 -6.41 -10.25
N LEU A 233 26.84 -5.74 -11.36
CA LEU A 233 26.92 -6.33 -12.68
C LEU A 233 28.38 -6.29 -13.16
N ARG A 234 28.90 -7.44 -13.59
CA ARG A 234 30.19 -7.55 -14.26
C ARG A 234 29.97 -7.49 -15.75
N GLU A 235 30.72 -6.61 -16.39
CA GLU A 235 30.78 -6.48 -17.83
C GLU A 235 32.15 -6.96 -18.32
N GLY A 236 32.16 -8.03 -19.09
CA GLY A 236 33.34 -8.50 -19.81
C GLY A 236 33.31 -7.99 -21.25
N ARG A 237 34.39 -7.33 -21.69
CA ARG A 237 34.57 -6.92 -23.08
C ARG A 237 35.94 -7.32 -23.60
N VAL A 238 35.98 -7.78 -24.84
CA VAL A 238 37.24 -7.94 -25.58
C VAL A 238 37.49 -6.66 -26.37
N THR A 239 38.53 -5.94 -26.00
CA THR A 239 39.00 -4.74 -26.71
C THR A 239 40.31 -5.05 -27.43
N TRP A 240 40.58 -4.39 -28.55
CA TRP A 240 41.83 -4.59 -29.28
C TRP A 240 42.75 -3.41 -29.01
N ARG A 241 43.94 -3.68 -28.47
CA ARG A 241 44.95 -2.65 -28.19
C ARG A 241 46.13 -2.85 -29.13
N SER A 242 46.59 -1.76 -29.75
CA SER A 242 47.83 -1.77 -30.53
C SER A 242 49.01 -1.91 -29.58
N ASP A 243 49.90 -2.87 -29.82
CA ASP A 243 51.06 -3.16 -28.95
C ASP A 243 52.26 -2.21 -29.16
N GLY A 244 52.08 -1.15 -29.95
CA GLY A 244 53.14 -0.22 -30.33
C GLY A 244 53.88 -0.63 -31.62
N ASN A 245 53.81 -1.90 -32.03
CA ASN A 245 54.36 -2.39 -33.30
C ASN A 245 53.32 -2.42 -34.43
N GLY A 246 52.11 -1.89 -34.21
CA GLY A 246 51.01 -1.91 -35.17
C GLY A 246 50.19 -3.21 -35.17
N GLU A 247 50.58 -4.21 -34.37
CA GLU A 247 49.78 -5.41 -34.14
C GLU A 247 48.69 -5.15 -33.09
N PHE A 248 47.46 -5.57 -33.39
CA PHE A 248 46.35 -5.50 -32.47
C PHE A 248 46.25 -6.79 -31.67
N ARG A 249 46.39 -6.71 -30.35
CA ARG A 249 46.18 -7.85 -29.45
C ARG A 249 44.84 -7.75 -28.74
N PRO A 250 44.10 -8.86 -28.58
CA PRO A 250 42.89 -8.88 -27.80
C PRO A 250 43.25 -8.70 -26.32
N SER A 251 42.62 -7.71 -25.69
CA SER A 251 42.74 -7.39 -24.28
C SER A 251 41.34 -7.49 -23.67
N ALA A 252 41.16 -8.42 -22.74
CA ALA A 252 39.97 -8.48 -21.93
C ALA A 252 39.95 -7.27 -20.98
N VAL A 253 38.88 -6.49 -21.03
CA VAL A 253 38.61 -5.38 -20.12
C VAL A 253 37.35 -5.75 -19.36
N GLU A 254 37.50 -5.84 -18.04
CA GLU A 254 36.39 -6.06 -17.14
C GLU A 254 35.98 -4.75 -16.48
N ARG A 255 34.68 -4.52 -16.36
CA ARG A 255 34.11 -3.38 -15.66
C ARG A 255 33.06 -3.87 -14.69
N MET A 256 33.07 -3.30 -13.50
CA MET A 256 32.06 -3.56 -12.48
C MET A 256 31.10 -2.37 -12.43
N TRP A 257 29.81 -2.66 -12.49
CA TRP A 257 28.74 -1.67 -12.43
C TRP A 257 27.92 -1.88 -11.18
N ASN A 258 27.87 -0.85 -10.34
CA ASN A 258 27.03 -0.82 -9.16
C ASN A 258 25.75 -0.05 -9.51
N ILE A 259 24.62 -0.73 -9.37
CA ILE A 259 23.29 -0.24 -9.76
C ILE A 259 22.44 -0.18 -8.50
N ASP A 260 21.91 1.00 -8.19
CA ASP A 260 20.91 1.19 -7.14
C ASP A 260 19.56 1.52 -7.79
N ALA A 261 18.51 0.79 -7.40
CA ALA A 261 17.16 1.02 -7.87
C ALA A 261 16.14 0.99 -6.73
N ASP A 262 15.08 1.81 -6.86
CA ASP A 262 13.99 1.82 -5.88
C ASP A 262 13.12 0.56 -5.94
N CYS A 263 12.17 0.43 -5.01
CA CYS A 263 11.24 -0.70 -4.95
C CYS A 263 10.36 -0.87 -6.20
N TRP A 264 10.27 0.16 -7.05
CA TRP A 264 9.55 0.11 -8.32
C TRP A 264 10.48 -0.10 -9.52
N GLY A 265 11.76 -0.38 -9.28
CA GLY A 265 12.79 -0.64 -10.30
C GLY A 265 13.26 0.61 -11.03
N ARG A 266 13.08 1.82 -10.46
CA ARG A 266 13.63 3.06 -11.03
C ARG A 266 15.10 3.17 -10.63
N ILE A 267 15.98 3.29 -11.62
CA ILE A 267 17.41 3.47 -11.41
C ILE A 267 17.64 4.81 -10.70
N ARG A 268 18.27 4.77 -9.53
CA ARG A 268 18.71 5.95 -8.78
C ARG A 268 20.15 6.30 -9.07
N SER A 269 21.01 5.30 -9.16
CA SER A 269 22.41 5.48 -9.50
C SER A 269 22.92 4.32 -10.35
N LEU A 270 23.87 4.65 -11.22
CA LEU A 270 24.62 3.72 -12.05
C LEU A 270 26.07 4.20 -12.03
N SER A 271 26.89 3.59 -11.17
CA SER A 271 28.31 3.93 -11.02
C SER A 271 29.19 2.78 -11.49
N GLN A 272 30.35 3.12 -12.03
CA GLN A 272 31.38 2.14 -12.37
C GLN A 272 32.36 2.03 -11.20
N GLU A 273 32.57 0.83 -10.69
CA GLU A 273 33.65 0.56 -9.75
C GLU A 273 34.95 0.36 -10.53
N SER A 274 35.96 1.16 -10.21
CA SER A 274 37.32 0.93 -10.70
C SER A 274 37.86 -0.32 -10.01
N LEU A 275 38.04 -1.40 -10.77
CA LEU A 275 38.82 -2.55 -10.33
C LEU A 275 40.24 -2.06 -10.03
N GLN A 276 40.55 -1.82 -8.76
CA GLN A 276 41.93 -1.76 -8.31
C GLN A 276 42.46 -3.18 -8.41
N LEU A 277 43.09 -3.49 -9.54
CA LEU A 277 43.90 -4.69 -9.70
C LEU A 277 45.01 -4.62 -8.64
N GLY A 278 44.82 -5.39 -7.56
CA GLY A 278 45.87 -5.70 -6.59
C GLY A 278 46.82 -6.75 -7.14
#